data_AF-Q26130-F1
#
_entry.id   AF-Q26130-F1
#
_cell.length_a   1.000
_cell.length_b   1.000
_cell.length_c   1.000
_cell.angle_alpha   90.00
_cell.angle_beta   90.00
_cell.angle_gamma   90.00
#
_symmetry.space_group_name_H-M   'P 1'
#
loop_
_entity.id
_entity.type
_entity.pdbx_description
1 polymer ?
#
loop_
_entity_poly.entity_id
_entity_poly.type
_entity_poly.pdbx_seq_one_letter_code
_entity_poly.pdbx_strand_id
1 'polypeptide(L)'
;YFPTQAFNFAFKDYFKNVFPKYDQNTDFTKFFCVNILSGATAGAISLLIVYPLDFARTRLASDIGKGKDRQFTGLFDCLKKIYKQTVFLSLYSGFGVSVTGIIVYRGSYFGLYDSAKALLFNNDKNTNIVLKWAVAQSVTILAGLISYPFDTVRRRMMMMSG
;
A
#
# COMPACT_ATOMS: atom_id res chain seq x y z
N TYR A 1 -12.69 -4.36 4.79
CA TYR A 1 -12.37 -3.11 5.49
C TYR A 1 -12.17 -3.33 6.99
N PHE A 2 -13.04 -4.10 7.68
CA PHE A 2 -12.83 -4.48 9.09
C PHE A 2 -11.47 -5.11 9.45
N PRO A 3 -10.99 -6.16 8.75
CA PRO A 3 -9.71 -6.79 9.13
C PRO A 3 -8.51 -5.85 8.85
N THR A 4 -8.59 -5.03 7.80
CA THR A 4 -7.54 -4.09 7.43
C THR A 4 -7.39 -2.96 8.44
N GLN A 5 -8.49 -2.49 9.05
CA GLN A 5 -8.44 -1.50 10.13
C GLN A 5 -7.99 -2.10 11.45
N ALA A 6 -8.45 -3.31 11.81
CA ALA A 6 -8.02 -4.01 13.02
C ALA A 6 -6.50 -4.29 12.99
N PHE A 7 -5.99 -4.79 11.87
CA PHE A 7 -4.56 -5.01 11.70
C PHE A 7 -3.78 -3.70 11.65
N ASN A 8 -4.29 -2.64 11.00
CA ASN A 8 -3.65 -1.33 11.07
C ASN A 8 -3.55 -0.82 12.51
N PHE A 9 -4.59 -0.98 13.34
CA PHE A 9 -4.56 -0.55 14.73
C PHE A 9 -3.55 -1.37 15.55
N ALA A 10 -3.59 -2.70 15.43
CA ALA A 10 -2.67 -3.59 16.15
C ALA A 10 -1.20 -3.41 15.75
N PHE A 11 -0.92 -3.22 14.46
CA PHE A 11 0.46 -3.07 13.96
C PHE A 11 0.98 -1.64 14.09
N LYS A 12 0.13 -0.61 14.07
CA LYS A 12 0.57 0.79 14.17
C LYS A 12 1.27 1.10 15.49
N ASP A 13 0.80 0.53 16.60
CA ASP A 13 1.44 0.70 17.91
C ASP A 13 2.74 -0.12 18.02
N TYR A 14 2.78 -1.32 17.43
CA TYR A 14 4.00 -2.13 17.34
C TYR A 14 5.08 -1.42 16.50
N PHE A 15 4.76 -0.95 15.29
CA PHE A 15 5.72 -0.28 14.41
C PHE A 15 6.15 1.10 14.90
N LYS A 16 5.27 1.86 15.58
CA LYS A 16 5.65 3.13 16.20
C LYS A 16 6.72 2.97 17.29
N ASN A 17 6.79 1.80 17.93
CA ASN A 17 7.77 1.51 18.98
C ASN A 17 9.07 0.88 18.44
N VAL A 18 9.04 0.26 17.26
CA VAL A 18 10.20 -0.40 16.63
C VAL A 18 11.10 0.58 15.87
N PHE A 19 10.57 1.71 15.37
CA PHE A 19 11.36 2.68 14.61
C PHE A 19 11.78 3.89 15.47
N PRO A 20 13.08 4.27 15.47
CA PRO A 20 13.55 5.48 16.15
C PRO A 20 12.90 6.74 15.55
N LYS A 21 12.42 7.63 16.41
CA LYS A 21 11.84 8.91 16.02
C LYS A 21 12.96 9.91 15.74
N TYR A 22 13.06 10.38 14.51
CA TYR A 22 13.94 11.48 14.14
C TYR A 22 13.13 12.76 13.99
N ASP A 23 13.74 13.90 14.30
CA ASP A 23 13.10 15.21 14.22
C ASP A 23 13.21 15.77 12.79
N GLN A 24 12.14 16.36 12.27
CA GLN A 24 12.07 16.82 10.87
C GLN A 24 13.03 18.00 10.59
N ASN A 25 13.40 18.75 11.62
CA ASN A 25 14.12 20.02 11.50
C ASN A 25 15.66 19.92 11.62
N THR A 26 16.19 18.83 12.17
CA THR A 26 17.65 18.66 12.40
C THR A 26 18.33 17.76 11.37
N ASP A 27 17.66 16.73 10.84
CA ASP A 27 18.19 15.80 9.84
C ASP A 27 17.08 15.33 8.87
N PHE A 28 16.62 16.22 7.97
CA PHE A 28 15.53 15.95 7.03
C PHE A 28 15.74 14.67 6.19
N THR A 29 16.96 14.42 5.71
CA THR A 29 17.28 13.23 4.89
C THR A 29 17.17 11.93 5.69
N LYS A 30 17.63 11.90 6.94
CA LYS A 30 17.49 10.72 7.81
C LYS A 30 16.03 10.49 8.20
N PHE A 31 15.30 11.56 8.53
CA PHE A 31 13.87 11.50 8.81
C PHE A 31 13.06 10.95 7.63
N PHE A 32 13.33 11.44 6.42
CA PHE A 32 12.69 10.98 5.19
C PHE A 32 12.98 9.50 4.92
N CYS A 33 14.25 9.08 4.97
CA CYS A 33 14.64 7.69 4.78
C CYS A 33 13.99 6.76 5.83
N VAL A 34 13.97 7.15 7.10
CA VAL A 34 13.36 6.36 8.17
C VAL A 34 11.84 6.28 8.01
N ASN A 35 11.17 7.35 7.58
CA ASN A 35 9.73 7.32 7.31
C ASN A 35 9.36 6.43 6.10
N ILE A 36 10.19 6.45 5.05
CA ILE A 36 9.99 5.57 3.90
C ILE A 36 10.24 4.12 4.31
N LEU A 37 11.35 3.83 4.99
CA LEU A 37 11.69 2.47 5.42
C LEU A 37 10.67 1.94 6.41
N SER A 38 10.27 2.72 7.42
CA SER A 38 9.23 2.30 8.36
C SER A 38 7.88 2.07 7.67
N GLY A 39 7.49 2.94 6.75
CA GLY A 39 6.27 2.77 5.95
C GLY A 39 6.33 1.54 5.04
N ALA A 40 7.47 1.28 4.41
CA ALA A 40 7.70 0.13 3.55
C ALA A 40 7.71 -1.17 4.36
N THR A 41 8.35 -1.19 5.54
CA THR A 41 8.43 -2.38 6.41
C THR A 41 7.08 -2.70 7.03
N ALA A 42 6.36 -1.68 7.52
CA ALA A 42 5.01 -1.85 8.02
C ALA A 42 4.03 -2.31 6.92
N GLY A 43 4.16 -1.73 5.73
CA GLY A 43 3.40 -2.13 4.55
C GLY A 43 3.72 -3.57 4.12
N ALA A 44 4.98 -3.97 4.13
CA ALA A 44 5.45 -5.32 3.83
C ALA A 44 4.87 -6.34 4.82
N ILE A 45 4.96 -6.10 6.13
CA ILE A 45 4.45 -7.02 7.15
C ILE A 45 2.92 -7.09 7.15
N SER A 46 2.23 -5.96 6.93
CA SER A 46 0.78 -5.97 6.73
C SER A 46 0.40 -6.75 5.48
N LEU A 47 1.14 -6.58 4.39
CA LEU A 47 0.97 -7.39 3.19
C LEU A 47 1.21 -8.87 3.50
N LEU A 48 2.23 -9.29 4.23
CA LEU A 48 2.47 -10.72 4.49
C LEU A 48 1.24 -11.45 5.05
N ILE A 49 0.46 -10.77 5.91
CA ILE A 49 -0.75 -11.35 6.50
C ILE A 49 -1.96 -11.23 5.57
N VAL A 50 -2.08 -10.12 4.85
CA VAL A 50 -3.27 -9.82 4.03
C VAL A 50 -3.13 -10.32 2.59
N TYR A 51 -1.92 -10.61 2.11
CA TYR A 51 -1.64 -11.00 0.72
C TYR A 51 -2.41 -12.24 0.29
N PRO A 52 -2.51 -13.33 1.10
CA PRO A 52 -3.29 -14.50 0.72
C PRO A 52 -4.78 -14.16 0.51
N LEU A 53 -5.31 -13.25 1.33
CA LEU A 53 -6.71 -12.80 1.24
C LEU A 53 -6.92 -11.91 0.01
N ASP A 54 -6.01 -10.99 -0.27
CA ASP A 54 -6.08 -10.13 -1.45
C ASP A 54 -5.87 -10.91 -2.75
N PHE A 55 -4.99 -11.91 -2.75
CA PHE A 55 -4.78 -12.84 -3.86
C PHE A 55 -6.05 -13.63 -4.16
N ALA A 56 -6.65 -14.25 -3.13
CA ALA A 56 -7.89 -15.00 -3.28
C ALA A 56 -9.07 -14.10 -3.73
N ARG A 57 -9.17 -12.87 -3.22
CA ARG A 57 -10.14 -11.88 -3.70
C ARG A 57 -9.92 -11.55 -5.18
N THR A 58 -8.68 -11.32 -5.60
CA THR A 58 -8.36 -10.96 -6.98
C THR A 58 -8.71 -12.10 -7.93
N ARG A 59 -8.37 -13.34 -7.57
CA ARG A 59 -8.72 -14.54 -8.35
C ARG A 59 -10.24 -14.76 -8.44
N LEU A 60 -10.96 -14.58 -7.34
CA LEU A 60 -12.42 -14.62 -7.34
C LEU A 60 -13.06 -13.51 -8.17
N ALA A 61 -12.48 -12.31 -8.18
CA ALA A 61 -12.97 -11.20 -9.00
C ALA A 61 -12.69 -11.43 -10.50
N SER A 62 -11.61 -12.14 -10.83
CA SER A 62 -11.30 -12.55 -12.21
C SER A 62 -12.09 -13.79 -12.67
N ASP A 63 -12.73 -14.51 -11.76
CA ASP A 63 -13.56 -15.68 -12.08
C ASP A 63 -14.97 -15.23 -12.50
N ILE A 64 -15.13 -15.01 -13.82
CA ILE A 64 -16.38 -14.57 -14.45
C ILE A 64 -17.31 -15.77 -14.75
N GLY A 65 -16.93 -16.99 -14.35
CA GLY A 65 -17.71 -18.20 -14.61
C GLY A 65 -19.09 -18.18 -13.94
N LYS A 66 -20.13 -18.63 -14.65
CA LYS A 66 -21.50 -18.77 -14.11
C LYS A 66 -21.81 -20.25 -13.86
N GLY A 67 -22.34 -20.57 -12.69
CA GLY A 67 -22.79 -21.93 -12.37
C GLY A 67 -21.66 -22.95 -12.33
N LYS A 68 -21.69 -23.94 -13.23
CA LYS A 68 -20.72 -25.06 -13.30
C LYS A 68 -19.35 -24.67 -13.89
N ASP A 69 -19.26 -23.53 -14.58
CA ASP A 69 -18.00 -23.03 -15.17
C ASP A 69 -17.17 -22.16 -14.20
N ARG A 70 -17.65 -21.99 -12.96
CA ARG A 70 -16.97 -21.21 -11.93
C ARG A 70 -15.81 -22.01 -11.34
N GLN A 71 -14.59 -21.48 -11.43
CA GLN A 71 -13.39 -22.17 -10.94
C GLN A 71 -13.34 -22.25 -9.40
N PHE A 72 -13.92 -21.26 -8.72
CA PHE A 72 -13.92 -21.15 -7.26
C PHE A 72 -15.33 -20.97 -6.70
N THR A 73 -15.70 -21.80 -5.72
CA THR A 73 -17.00 -21.71 -5.03
C THR A 73 -17.01 -20.66 -3.92
N GLY A 74 -15.84 -20.24 -3.44
CA GLY A 74 -15.68 -19.21 -2.41
C GLY A 74 -14.22 -18.95 -2.03
N LEU A 75 -13.99 -18.04 -1.08
CA LEU A 75 -12.65 -17.62 -0.63
C LEU A 75 -11.82 -18.79 -0.08
N PHE A 76 -12.45 -19.63 0.75
CA PHE A 76 -11.77 -20.76 1.37
C PHE A 76 -11.46 -21.89 0.36
N ASP A 77 -12.38 -22.15 -0.58
CA ASP A 77 -12.16 -23.10 -1.68
C ASP A 77 -11.02 -22.63 -2.60
N CYS A 78 -10.99 -21.34 -2.91
CA CYS A 78 -9.90 -20.70 -3.66
C CYS A 78 -8.55 -20.89 -2.97
N LEU A 79 -8.44 -20.48 -1.70
CA LEU A 79 -7.22 -20.63 -0.90
C LEU A 79 -6.76 -22.09 -0.83
N LYS A 80 -7.68 -23.04 -0.58
CA LYS A 80 -7.35 -24.47 -0.47
C LYS A 80 -6.88 -25.06 -1.79
N LYS A 81 -7.53 -24.73 -2.92
CA LYS A 81 -7.12 -25.18 -4.26
C LYS A 81 -5.76 -24.61 -4.64
N ILE A 82 -5.54 -23.31 -4.45
CA ILE A 82 -4.27 -22.64 -4.74
C ILE A 82 -3.14 -23.21 -3.89
N TYR A 83 -3.37 -23.42 -2.59
CA TYR A 83 -2.38 -24.02 -1.70
C TYR A 83 -2.00 -25.44 -2.11
N LYS A 84 -2.95 -26.19 -2.70
CA LYS A 84 -2.71 -27.55 -3.18
C LYS A 84 -2.06 -27.60 -4.57
N GLN A 85 -2.31 -26.59 -5.42
CA GLN A 85 -1.84 -26.53 -6.81
C GLN A 85 -0.50 -25.80 -6.97
N THR A 86 -0.15 -24.86 -6.08
CA THR A 86 0.98 -23.95 -6.27
C THR A 86 1.90 -23.93 -5.06
N VAL A 87 3.20 -23.76 -5.32
CA VAL A 87 4.21 -23.55 -4.27
C VAL A 87 3.91 -22.24 -3.51
N PHE A 88 4.12 -22.24 -2.19
CA PHE A 88 3.89 -21.08 -1.30
C PHE A 88 4.52 -19.77 -1.80
N LEU A 89 5.62 -19.83 -2.57
CA LEU A 89 6.26 -18.67 -3.19
C LEU A 89 5.38 -17.98 -4.25
N SER A 90 4.54 -18.72 -4.98
CA SER A 90 3.67 -18.19 -6.02
C SER A 90 2.60 -17.26 -5.44
N LEU A 91 2.17 -17.52 -4.20
CA LEU A 91 1.27 -16.64 -3.45
C LEU A 91 1.89 -15.27 -3.16
N TYR A 92 3.21 -15.10 -3.14
CA TYR A 92 3.89 -13.82 -2.90
C TYR A 92 4.37 -13.14 -4.18
N SER A 93 3.96 -13.63 -5.35
CA SER A 93 4.30 -13.03 -6.63
C SER A 93 3.78 -11.60 -6.72
N GLY A 94 4.70 -10.64 -6.85
CA GLY A 94 4.44 -9.21 -6.82
C GLY A 94 4.70 -8.50 -5.49
N PHE A 95 5.15 -9.21 -4.46
CA PHE A 95 5.54 -8.61 -3.19
C PHE A 95 6.68 -7.58 -3.34
N GLY A 96 7.74 -7.90 -4.08
CA GLY A 96 8.86 -6.98 -4.31
C GLY A 96 8.42 -5.67 -5.00
N VAL A 97 7.62 -5.78 -6.06
CA VAL A 97 7.07 -4.60 -6.76
C VAL A 97 6.11 -3.82 -5.87
N SER A 98 5.38 -4.49 -4.97
CA SER A 98 4.53 -3.82 -3.99
C SER A 98 5.35 -2.94 -3.03
N VAL A 99 6.48 -3.44 -2.53
CA VAL A 99 7.36 -2.69 -1.63
C VAL A 99 7.94 -1.47 -2.36
N THR A 100 8.44 -1.65 -3.59
CA THR A 100 8.92 -0.54 -4.42
C THR A 100 7.82 0.49 -4.68
N GLY A 101 6.60 0.05 -4.98
CA GLY A 101 5.45 0.93 -5.17
C GLY A 101 5.13 1.77 -3.92
N ILE A 102 5.21 1.19 -2.72
CA ILE A 102 5.02 1.92 -1.45
C ILE A 102 6.10 2.98 -1.25
N ILE A 103 7.35 2.66 -1.57
CA ILE A 103 8.48 3.60 -1.47
C ILE A 103 8.27 4.78 -2.41
N VAL A 104 7.93 4.51 -3.68
CA VAL A 104 7.67 5.54 -4.69
C VAL A 104 6.48 6.41 -4.30
N TYR A 105 5.38 5.79 -3.84
CA TYR A 105 4.19 6.52 -3.38
C TYR A 105 4.50 7.42 -2.17
N ARG A 106 5.17 6.90 -1.15
CA ARG A 106 5.53 7.69 0.04
C ARG A 106 6.50 8.81 -0.29
N GLY A 107 7.53 8.52 -1.09
CA GLY A 107 8.52 9.52 -1.49
C GLY A 107 7.90 10.66 -2.31
N SER A 108 7.08 10.33 -3.32
CA SER A 108 6.37 11.33 -4.11
C SER A 108 5.35 12.11 -3.28
N TYR A 109 4.60 11.46 -2.39
CA TYR A 109 3.67 12.13 -1.49
C TYR A 109 4.36 13.17 -0.60
N PHE A 110 5.46 12.80 0.08
CA PHE A 110 6.21 13.72 0.94
C PHE A 110 6.83 14.86 0.13
N GLY A 111 7.45 14.57 -1.02
CA GLY A 111 8.08 15.60 -1.86
C GLY A 111 7.07 16.60 -2.43
N LEU A 112 5.93 16.12 -2.93
CA LEU A 112 4.85 16.97 -3.45
C LEU A 112 4.18 17.77 -2.33
N TYR A 113 3.99 17.17 -1.15
CA TYR A 113 3.39 17.85 -0.01
C TYR A 113 4.30 18.95 0.52
N ASP A 114 5.60 18.70 0.69
CA ASP A 114 6.55 19.72 1.16
C ASP A 114 6.71 20.85 0.15
N SER A 115 6.71 20.55 -1.16
CA SER A 115 6.73 21.56 -2.22
C SER A 115 5.46 22.41 -2.22
N ALA A 116 4.29 21.78 -2.12
CA ALA A 116 3.01 22.47 -2.02
C ALA A 116 2.93 23.31 -0.73
N LYS A 117 3.50 22.81 0.36
CA LYS A 117 3.60 23.54 1.64
C LYS A 117 4.44 24.81 1.48
N ALA A 118 5.63 24.70 0.89
CA ALA A 118 6.54 25.83 0.69
C ALA A 118 5.95 26.91 -0.24
N LEU A 119 5.21 26.51 -1.28
CA LEU A 119 4.62 27.44 -2.25
C LEU A 119 3.33 28.12 -1.74
N LEU A 120 2.45 27.37 -1.07
CA LEU A 120 1.09 27.82 -0.75
C LEU A 120 0.89 28.24 0.71
N PHE A 121 1.75 27.79 1.63
CA PHE A 121 1.59 27.99 3.08
C PHE A 121 2.68 28.88 3.69
N ASN A 122 3.37 29.69 2.88
CA ASN A 122 4.44 30.60 3.32
C ASN A 122 3.96 31.70 4.29
N ASN A 123 2.63 31.95 4.38
CA ASN A 123 2.00 32.86 5.36
C ASN A 123 0.96 32.10 6.20
N ASP A 124 1.46 31.37 7.20
CA ASP A 124 0.67 30.44 8.01
C ASP A 124 0.00 31.17 9.18
N LYS A 125 -1.33 31.39 9.07
CA LYS A 125 -2.30 31.42 10.19
C LYS A 125 -3.78 31.45 9.76
N ASN A 126 -4.10 31.84 8.51
CA ASN A 126 -5.49 31.93 8.01
C ASN A 126 -5.74 31.15 6.70
N THR A 127 -5.16 29.96 6.52
CA THR A 127 -5.49 29.12 5.36
C THR A 127 -6.75 28.28 5.63
N ASN A 128 -7.78 28.47 4.80
CA ASN A 128 -9.04 27.73 4.87
C ASN A 128 -8.81 26.21 4.87
N ILE A 129 -9.56 25.49 5.72
CA ILE A 129 -9.54 24.01 5.80
C ILE A 129 -9.79 23.37 4.43
N VAL A 130 -10.63 24.00 3.60
CA VAL A 130 -10.93 23.58 2.22
C VAL A 130 -9.68 23.62 1.34
N LEU A 131 -8.80 24.61 1.49
CA LEU A 131 -7.56 24.69 0.73
C LEU A 131 -6.57 23.61 1.15
N LYS A 132 -6.41 23.37 2.46
CA LYS A 132 -5.58 22.26 2.98
C LYS A 132 -6.08 20.91 2.47
N TRP A 133 -7.40 20.73 2.45
CA TRP A 133 -8.03 19.53 1.93
C TRP A 133 -7.81 19.38 0.42
N ALA A 134 -8.02 20.44 -0.36
CA ALA A 134 -7.81 20.43 -1.81
C ALA A 134 -6.35 20.09 -2.17
N VAL A 135 -5.38 20.69 -1.48
CA VAL A 135 -3.95 20.40 -1.67
C VAL A 135 -3.64 18.94 -1.30
N ALA A 136 -4.19 18.43 -0.19
CA ALA A 136 -4.01 17.04 0.19
C ALA A 136 -4.57 16.07 -0.87
N GLN A 137 -5.75 16.37 -1.43
CA GLN A 137 -6.34 15.57 -2.51
C GLN A 137 -5.48 15.61 -3.78
N SER A 138 -5.04 16.78 -4.22
CA SER A 138 -4.21 16.91 -5.42
C SER A 138 -2.87 16.17 -5.27
N VAL A 139 -2.22 16.27 -4.11
CA VAL A 139 -0.99 15.54 -3.82
C VAL A 139 -1.22 14.03 -3.82
N THR A 140 -2.33 13.57 -3.24
CA THR A 140 -2.69 12.14 -3.22
C THR A 140 -2.94 11.60 -4.62
N ILE A 141 -3.67 12.35 -5.46
CA ILE A 141 -3.96 11.96 -6.84
C ILE A 141 -2.66 11.88 -7.65
N LEU A 142 -1.80 12.89 -7.55
CA LEU A 142 -0.52 12.92 -8.28
C LEU A 142 0.43 11.81 -7.82
N ALA A 143 0.58 11.61 -6.50
CA ALA A 143 1.37 10.50 -5.97
C ALA A 143 0.83 9.15 -6.42
N GLY A 144 -0.50 8.99 -6.43
CA GLY A 144 -1.17 7.79 -6.92
C GLY A 144 -0.95 7.54 -8.42
N LEU A 145 -0.96 8.59 -9.25
CA LEU A 145 -0.64 8.47 -10.68
C LEU A 145 0.81 8.04 -10.92
N ILE A 146 1.74 8.57 -10.12
CA ILE A 146 3.16 8.20 -10.20
C ILE A 146 3.38 6.75 -9.77
N SER A 147 2.66 6.26 -8.76
CA SER A 147 2.78 4.86 -8.30
C SER A 147 1.97 3.86 -9.13
N TYR A 148 0.99 4.33 -9.90
CA TYR A 148 0.08 3.50 -10.70
C TYR A 148 0.74 2.45 -11.62
N PRO A 149 1.87 2.71 -12.31
CA PRO A 149 2.55 1.67 -13.09
C PRO A 149 3.01 0.49 -12.21
N PHE A 150 3.50 0.74 -10.99
CA PHE A 150 3.90 -0.32 -10.06
C PHE A 150 2.70 -1.14 -9.61
N ASP A 151 1.57 -0.49 -9.33
CA ASP A 151 0.32 -1.18 -8.99
C ASP A 151 -0.18 -2.05 -10.15
N THR A 152 -0.04 -1.57 -11.38
CA THR A 152 -0.42 -2.33 -12.59
C THR A 152 0.43 -3.59 -12.75
N VAL A 153 1.76 -3.46 -12.59
CA VAL A 153 2.70 -4.58 -12.69
C VAL A 153 2.47 -5.60 -11.56
N ARG A 154 2.23 -5.12 -10.33
CA ARG A 154 1.82 -5.97 -9.19
C ARG A 154 0.59 -6.81 -9.53
N ARG A 155 -0.48 -6.20 -10.02
CA ARG A 155 -1.73 -6.91 -10.36
C ARG A 155 -1.53 -7.91 -11.49
N ARG A 156 -0.74 -7.57 -12.51
CA ARG A 156 -0.42 -8.52 -13.60
C ARG A 156 0.33 -9.75 -13.08
N MET A 157 1.33 -9.57 -12.22
CA MET A 157 2.05 -10.71 -11.62
C MET A 157 1.16 -11.59 -10.75
N MET A 158 0.26 -10.99 -9.95
CA MET A 158 -0.73 -11.75 -9.17
C MET A 158 -1.65 -12.61 -10.05
N MET A 159 -1.98 -12.15 -11.26
CA MET A 159 -2.82 -12.90 -12.19
C MET A 159 -2.05 -13.99 -12.96
N MET A 160 -0.75 -13.79 -13.20
CA MET A 160 0.12 -14.77 -13.85
C MET A 160 0.54 -15.91 -12.93
N SER A 161 0.55 -15.68 -11.61
CA SER A 161 0.93 -16.70 -10.64
C SER A 161 -0.24 -17.60 -10.31
N GLY A 162 -0.32 -18.74 -10.99
CA GLY A 162 -1.31 -19.81 -10.79
C GLY A 162 -1.08 -20.91 -11.80
#